data_AF-A0A2F0PDX0-F1
#
_entry.id   AF-A0A2F0PDX0-F1
#
_cell.length_a   1.000
_cell.length_b   1.000
_cell.length_c   1.000
_cell.angle_alpha   90.00
_cell.angle_beta   90.00
_cell.angle_gamma   90.00
#
_symmetry.space_group_name_H-M   'P 1'
#
loop_
_entity.id
_entity.type
_entity.pdbx_description
1 polymer ?
#
loop_
_entity_poly.entity_id
_entity_poly.type
_entity_poly.pdbx_seq_one_letter_code
_entity_poly.pdbx_strand_id
1 'polypeptide(L)'
;MDFCVHLRDVDDGVKEKMIAALEDSIDKLGVFMNSMILDALKGLGGLDAEEENYRTVVLNEIERVFSEPSPQADTEAWSIFSRQFDHPYDSIYWEEVHNLAGDQKRQFLFKALKGASTEYVSFVGILIRQLADFGDPAVSEAIEPWLRLPAKRSVMPQDAVEAFFAAHEAMGILSLPLPTAPASPVDVDVDETMRACGELAYWACRLSDYELESSLQTLSARTTLLAHSASASAGALWSSTSRMLSSDGARTHVAKSYPNTALVVCRDALSNRELQKTYEEHRFMDSLARIASFSIQVIGQFGDADDLQNLRGLCDDEGLGREALDAIKKIEDRIRYRQ
;
A
#
# COMPACT_ATOMS: atom_id res chain seq x y z
N MET A 1 -2.23 13.32 -9.86
CA MET A 1 -3.12 14.43 -10.27
C MET A 1 -3.44 14.16 -11.71
N ASP A 2 -4.68 13.77 -12.01
CA ASP A 2 -5.14 13.65 -13.38
C ASP A 2 -5.46 15.07 -13.88
N PHE A 3 -4.57 15.63 -14.72
CA PHE A 3 -4.71 16.97 -15.26
C PHE A 3 -5.79 17.04 -16.36
N CYS A 4 -6.35 15.89 -16.77
CA CYS A 4 -7.24 15.73 -17.90
C CYS A 4 -8.71 15.54 -17.51
N VAL A 5 -9.04 15.54 -16.21
CA VAL A 5 -10.41 15.35 -15.68
C VAL A 5 -11.43 16.32 -16.30
N HIS A 6 -10.99 17.51 -16.72
CA HIS A 6 -11.85 18.54 -17.32
C HIS A 6 -11.89 18.51 -18.87
N LEU A 7 -11.15 17.61 -19.52
CA LEU A 7 -11.10 17.51 -20.97
C LEU A 7 -12.30 16.75 -21.58
N ARG A 8 -13.05 16.02 -20.75
CA ARG A 8 -14.23 15.25 -21.19
C ARG A 8 -15.45 16.12 -21.52
N ASP A 9 -15.54 17.32 -20.95
CA ASP A 9 -16.70 18.22 -21.06
C ASP A 9 -16.51 19.34 -22.11
N VAL A 10 -15.56 19.17 -23.04
CA VAL A 10 -15.22 20.16 -24.07
C VAL A 10 -16.07 19.92 -25.33
N ASP A 11 -16.53 21.01 -25.97
CA ASP A 11 -17.26 20.97 -27.24
C ASP A 11 -16.52 20.15 -28.31
N ASP A 12 -17.25 19.32 -29.07
CA ASP A 12 -16.69 18.37 -30.03
C ASP A 12 -15.77 19.04 -31.07
N GLY A 13 -16.12 20.25 -31.54
CA GLY A 13 -15.30 20.97 -32.53
C GLY A 13 -14.01 21.57 -31.95
N VAL A 14 -13.96 21.78 -30.63
CA VAL A 14 -12.75 22.18 -29.90
C VAL A 14 -11.92 20.94 -29.58
N LYS A 15 -12.59 19.84 -29.18
CA LYS A 15 -12.01 18.54 -28.89
C LYS A 15 -11.20 18.00 -30.09
N GLU A 16 -11.77 18.01 -31.29
CA GLU A 16 -11.08 17.60 -32.53
C GLU A 16 -9.80 18.41 -32.79
N LYS A 17 -9.84 19.73 -32.58
CA LYS A 17 -8.67 20.60 -32.78
C LYS A 17 -7.58 20.34 -31.74
N MET A 18 -7.98 20.05 -30.51
CA MET A 18 -7.05 19.69 -29.43
C MET A 18 -6.36 18.36 -29.72
N ILE A 19 -7.12 17.34 -30.15
CA ILE A 19 -6.57 16.04 -30.57
C ILE A 19 -5.55 16.24 -31.68
N ALA A 20 -5.90 16.93 -32.77
CA ALA A 20 -4.99 17.11 -33.90
C ALA A 20 -3.70 17.86 -33.52
N ALA A 21 -3.79 18.85 -32.63
CA ALA A 21 -2.62 19.59 -32.14
C ALA A 21 -1.71 18.75 -31.23
N LEU A 22 -2.30 17.89 -30.40
CA LEU A 22 -1.58 16.98 -29.52
C LEU A 22 -0.89 15.87 -30.33
N GLU A 23 -1.57 15.27 -31.30
CA GLU A 23 -1.00 14.28 -32.23
C GLU A 23 0.19 14.86 -33.01
N ASP A 24 0.04 16.08 -33.56
CA ASP A 24 1.16 16.76 -34.23
C ASP A 24 2.32 17.06 -33.27
N SER A 25 2.08 17.13 -31.97
CA SER A 25 3.13 17.43 -30.98
C SER A 25 3.87 16.19 -30.47
N ILE A 26 3.37 14.97 -30.73
CA ILE A 26 4.04 13.73 -30.33
C ILE A 26 5.45 13.69 -30.92
N ASP A 27 6.42 13.27 -30.11
CA ASP A 27 7.85 13.15 -30.44
C ASP A 27 8.59 14.46 -30.72
N LYS A 28 7.91 15.61 -30.63
CA LYS A 28 8.55 16.93 -30.81
C LYS A 28 9.07 17.55 -29.52
N LEU A 29 8.59 17.09 -28.35
CA LEU A 29 8.79 17.75 -27.05
C LEU A 29 9.53 16.89 -26.01
N GLY A 30 9.97 15.68 -26.38
CA GLY A 30 10.73 14.76 -25.53
C GLY A 30 9.85 13.85 -24.66
N VAL A 31 10.48 12.84 -24.05
CA VAL A 31 9.79 11.69 -23.41
C VAL A 31 8.79 12.08 -22.33
N PHE A 32 9.13 13.03 -21.45
CA PHE A 32 8.24 13.48 -20.39
C PHE A 32 6.98 14.19 -20.93
N MET A 33 7.16 15.04 -21.94
CA MET A 33 6.05 15.74 -22.59
C MET A 33 5.18 14.77 -23.40
N ASN A 34 5.78 13.77 -24.03
CA ASN A 34 5.04 12.71 -24.73
C ASN A 34 4.09 11.96 -23.77
N SER A 35 4.52 11.63 -22.54
CA SER A 35 3.64 11.00 -21.54
C SER A 35 2.41 11.86 -21.25
N MET A 36 2.59 13.17 -21.02
CA MET A 36 1.46 14.07 -20.77
C MET A 36 0.56 14.25 -22.01
N ILE A 37 1.14 14.23 -23.21
CA ILE A 37 0.39 14.30 -24.47
C ILE A 37 -0.50 13.07 -24.62
N LEU A 38 0.02 11.87 -24.35
CA LEU A 38 -0.75 10.62 -24.40
C LEU A 38 -1.87 10.61 -23.36
N ASP A 39 -1.62 11.05 -22.12
CA ASP A 39 -2.64 11.18 -21.08
C ASP A 39 -3.75 12.16 -21.49
N ALA A 40 -3.40 13.26 -22.16
CA ALA A 40 -4.36 14.24 -22.68
C ALA A 40 -5.16 13.70 -23.86
N LEU A 41 -4.51 13.03 -24.82
CA LEU A 41 -5.17 12.38 -25.95
C LEU A 41 -6.18 11.35 -25.47
N LYS A 42 -5.80 10.51 -24.50
CA LYS A 42 -6.69 9.55 -23.86
C LYS A 42 -7.88 10.22 -23.17
N GLY A 43 -7.64 11.29 -22.41
CA GLY A 43 -8.71 12.07 -21.76
C GLY A 43 -9.70 12.68 -22.75
N LEU A 44 -9.24 12.98 -23.97
CA LEU A 44 -10.04 13.49 -25.09
C LEU A 44 -10.62 12.37 -25.98
N GLY A 45 -10.40 11.09 -25.69
CA GLY A 45 -10.83 10.00 -26.58
C GLY A 45 -10.16 10.02 -27.96
N GLY A 46 -9.01 10.69 -28.10
CA GLY A 46 -8.21 10.74 -29.32
C GLY A 46 -7.43 9.45 -29.58
N LEU A 47 -7.56 8.44 -28.71
CA LEU A 47 -6.94 7.12 -28.87
C LEU A 47 -7.97 5.99 -28.97
N ASP A 48 -9.27 6.27 -28.91
CA ASP A 48 -10.33 5.24 -28.77
C ASP A 48 -10.32 4.25 -29.95
N ALA A 49 -10.07 4.73 -31.17
CA ALA A 49 -10.04 3.90 -32.37
C ALA A 49 -8.78 3.02 -32.43
N GLU A 50 -7.62 3.58 -32.10
CA GLU A 50 -6.34 2.87 -31.98
C GLU A 50 -6.39 1.83 -30.87
N GLU A 51 -6.99 2.17 -29.74
CA GLU A 51 -7.18 1.32 -28.57
C GLU A 51 -8.05 0.10 -28.90
N GLU A 52 -9.19 0.29 -29.59
CA GLU A 52 -10.04 -0.83 -30.01
C GLU A 52 -9.34 -1.73 -31.05
N ASN A 53 -8.57 -1.15 -31.98
CA ASN A 53 -7.74 -1.92 -32.90
C ASN A 53 -6.65 -2.73 -32.17
N TYR A 54 -6.20 -2.25 -31.02
CA TYR A 54 -5.20 -2.92 -30.19
C TYR A 54 -5.77 -4.09 -29.38
N ARG A 55 -7.09 -4.21 -29.22
CA ARG A 55 -7.75 -5.30 -28.46
C ARG A 55 -7.35 -6.70 -28.93
N THR A 56 -7.22 -6.90 -30.25
CA THR A 56 -6.78 -8.19 -30.80
C THR A 56 -5.34 -8.53 -30.37
N VAL A 57 -4.47 -7.52 -30.22
CA VAL A 57 -3.11 -7.73 -29.70
C VAL A 57 -3.18 -8.18 -28.25
N VAL A 58 -3.93 -7.47 -27.39
CA VAL A 58 -4.09 -7.79 -25.96
C VAL A 58 -4.64 -9.20 -25.76
N LEU A 59 -5.67 -9.59 -26.51
CA LEU A 59 -6.21 -10.95 -26.47
C LEU A 59 -5.14 -12.02 -26.80
N ASN A 60 -4.34 -11.79 -27.85
CA ASN A 60 -3.24 -12.68 -28.17
C ASN A 60 -2.15 -12.70 -27.08
N GLU A 61 -1.87 -11.57 -26.41
CA GLU A 61 -0.96 -11.54 -25.26
C GLU A 61 -1.49 -12.39 -24.10
N ILE A 62 -2.78 -12.26 -23.78
CA ILE A 62 -3.45 -13.03 -22.72
C ILE A 62 -3.47 -14.52 -23.05
N GLU A 63 -3.81 -14.90 -24.29
CA GLU A 63 -3.80 -16.31 -24.72
C GLU A 63 -2.41 -16.94 -24.57
N ARG A 64 -1.34 -16.19 -24.91
CA ARG A 64 0.05 -16.68 -24.79
C ARG A 64 0.42 -17.06 -23.35
N VAL A 65 -0.06 -16.31 -22.36
CA VAL A 65 0.17 -16.60 -20.93
C VAL A 65 -0.33 -17.99 -20.53
N PHE A 66 -1.39 -18.48 -21.18
CA PHE A 66 -2.02 -19.77 -20.86
C PHE A 66 -1.49 -20.95 -21.67
N SER A 67 -0.74 -20.73 -22.75
CA SER A 67 -0.28 -21.82 -23.64
C SER A 67 0.67 -22.81 -22.95
N GLU A 68 1.76 -22.33 -22.34
CA GLU A 68 2.77 -23.20 -21.72
C GLU A 68 3.31 -22.63 -20.38
N PRO A 69 3.52 -23.48 -19.36
CA PRO A 69 4.15 -23.06 -18.11
C PRO A 69 5.64 -22.74 -18.35
N SER A 70 5.98 -21.46 -18.35
CA SER A 70 7.36 -20.99 -18.41
C SER A 70 7.55 -19.73 -17.57
N PRO A 71 8.79 -19.46 -17.06
CA PRO A 71 9.11 -18.19 -16.42
C PRO A 71 8.83 -16.97 -17.32
N GLN A 72 8.96 -17.15 -18.63
CA GLN A 72 8.62 -16.13 -19.62
C GLN A 72 7.13 -15.81 -19.59
N ALA A 73 6.26 -16.82 -19.57
CA ALA A 73 4.82 -16.62 -19.45
C ALA A 73 4.41 -15.98 -18.11
N ASP A 74 5.14 -16.26 -17.02
CA ASP A 74 4.92 -15.56 -15.74
C ASP A 74 5.27 -14.07 -15.85
N THR A 75 6.40 -13.75 -16.51
CA THR A 75 6.85 -12.36 -16.73
C THR A 75 5.90 -11.60 -17.67
N GLU A 76 5.37 -12.27 -18.70
CA GLU A 76 4.35 -11.72 -19.59
C GLU A 76 3.04 -11.45 -18.84
N ALA A 77 2.61 -12.38 -17.97
CA ALA A 77 1.44 -12.17 -17.12
C ALA A 77 1.62 -10.93 -16.22
N TRP A 78 2.82 -10.76 -15.64
CA TRP A 78 3.15 -9.56 -14.86
C TRP A 78 3.05 -8.29 -15.71
N SER A 79 3.64 -8.31 -16.91
CA SER A 79 3.59 -7.16 -17.83
C SER A 79 2.18 -6.80 -18.24
N ILE A 80 1.30 -7.78 -18.47
CA ILE A 80 -0.12 -7.54 -18.79
C ILE A 80 -0.82 -6.96 -17.56
N PHE A 81 -0.55 -7.50 -16.37
CA PHE A 81 -1.18 -7.02 -15.14
C PHE A 81 -0.84 -5.56 -14.85
N SER A 82 0.44 -5.17 -14.93
CA SER A 82 0.88 -3.80 -14.64
C SER A 82 0.37 -2.78 -15.67
N ARG A 83 0.21 -3.19 -16.94
CA ARG A 83 -0.36 -2.35 -18.00
C ARG A 83 -1.83 -1.99 -17.81
N GLN A 84 -2.55 -2.65 -16.89
CA GLN A 84 -3.89 -2.19 -16.48
C GLN A 84 -3.86 -0.86 -15.71
N PHE A 85 -2.68 -0.40 -15.29
CA PHE A 85 -2.51 0.82 -14.48
C PHE A 85 -1.58 1.84 -15.14
N ASP A 86 -0.57 1.36 -15.87
CA ASP A 86 0.50 2.20 -16.42
C ASP A 86 0.72 1.89 -17.92
N HIS A 87 -0.31 2.14 -18.73
CA HIS A 87 -0.27 2.00 -20.18
C HIS A 87 -1.25 2.97 -20.88
N PRO A 88 -0.94 3.49 -22.09
CA PRO A 88 -1.86 4.33 -22.85
C PRO A 88 -3.22 3.66 -23.14
N TYR A 89 -3.21 2.34 -23.35
CA TYR A 89 -4.39 1.49 -23.61
C TYR A 89 -4.76 0.60 -22.40
N ASP A 90 -4.57 1.12 -21.19
CA ASP A 90 -4.84 0.37 -19.94
C ASP A 90 -6.27 -0.14 -19.82
N SER A 91 -7.24 0.53 -20.44
CA SER A 91 -8.67 0.21 -20.32
C SER A 91 -8.97 -1.14 -20.97
N ILE A 92 -8.37 -1.42 -22.12
CA ILE A 92 -8.47 -2.73 -22.80
C ILE A 92 -7.81 -3.82 -21.97
N TYR A 93 -6.61 -3.57 -21.43
CA TYR A 93 -5.95 -4.52 -20.54
C TYR A 93 -6.84 -4.84 -19.33
N TRP A 94 -7.45 -3.81 -18.73
CA TRP A 94 -8.34 -3.96 -17.59
C TRP A 94 -9.60 -4.74 -17.95
N GLU A 95 -10.27 -4.40 -19.06
CA GLU A 95 -11.49 -5.06 -19.51
C GLU A 95 -11.25 -6.54 -19.78
N GLU A 96 -10.22 -6.88 -20.56
CA GLU A 96 -9.95 -8.25 -20.95
C GLU A 96 -9.51 -9.12 -19.75
N VAL A 97 -8.67 -8.58 -18.86
CA VAL A 97 -8.31 -9.28 -17.61
C VAL A 97 -9.51 -9.40 -16.67
N HIS A 98 -10.40 -8.40 -16.64
CA HIS A 98 -11.62 -8.45 -15.84
C HIS A 98 -12.59 -9.53 -16.34
N ASN A 99 -12.69 -9.70 -17.66
CA ASN A 99 -13.56 -10.65 -18.35
C ASN A 99 -13.08 -12.11 -18.29
N LEU A 100 -11.85 -12.37 -17.84
CA LEU A 100 -11.36 -13.73 -17.61
C LEU A 100 -12.28 -14.49 -16.63
N ALA A 101 -12.61 -15.74 -16.97
CA ALA A 101 -13.37 -16.62 -16.09
C ALA A 101 -12.61 -16.86 -14.77
N GLY A 102 -13.32 -17.13 -13.66
CA GLY A 102 -12.73 -17.20 -12.32
C GLY A 102 -11.45 -18.04 -12.21
N ASP A 103 -11.45 -19.28 -12.72
CA ASP A 103 -10.26 -20.14 -12.69
C ASP A 103 -9.12 -19.61 -13.56
N GLN A 104 -9.43 -19.07 -14.74
CA GLN A 104 -8.43 -18.47 -15.64
C GLN A 104 -7.85 -17.20 -15.03
N LYS A 105 -8.68 -16.36 -14.42
CA LYS A 105 -8.26 -15.15 -13.74
C LYS A 105 -7.36 -15.46 -12.55
N ARG A 106 -7.72 -16.45 -11.72
CA ARG A 106 -6.84 -16.93 -10.64
C ARG A 106 -5.49 -17.39 -11.18
N GLN A 107 -5.48 -18.20 -12.23
CA GLN A 107 -4.25 -18.69 -12.85
C GLN A 107 -3.40 -17.55 -13.43
N PHE A 108 -4.04 -16.57 -14.08
CA PHE A 108 -3.37 -15.37 -14.59
C PHE A 108 -2.72 -14.57 -13.47
N LEU A 109 -3.46 -14.25 -12.40
CA LEU A 109 -2.94 -13.50 -11.25
C LEU A 109 -1.82 -14.26 -10.54
N PHE A 110 -1.94 -15.57 -10.40
CA PHE A 110 -0.88 -16.42 -9.86
C PHE A 110 0.40 -16.33 -10.68
N LYS A 111 0.30 -16.46 -12.01
CA LYS A 111 1.44 -16.31 -12.93
C LYS A 111 2.03 -14.90 -12.89
N ALA A 112 1.18 -13.87 -12.87
CA ALA A 112 1.61 -12.49 -12.77
C ALA A 112 2.40 -12.23 -11.48
N LEU A 113 1.97 -12.82 -10.35
CA LEU A 113 2.66 -12.63 -9.08
C LEU A 113 4.02 -13.36 -9.06
N LYS A 114 4.10 -14.53 -9.71
CA LYS A 114 5.38 -15.24 -9.91
C LYS A 114 6.35 -14.49 -10.83
N GLY A 115 5.84 -13.77 -11.82
CA GLY A 115 6.64 -12.98 -12.76
C GLY A 115 7.01 -11.60 -12.25
N ALA A 116 6.40 -11.14 -11.16
CA ALA A 116 6.68 -9.83 -10.58
C ALA A 116 8.10 -9.77 -9.98
N SER A 117 8.81 -8.68 -10.25
CA SER A 117 10.16 -8.44 -9.75
C SER A 117 10.14 -7.66 -8.44
N THR A 118 11.08 -7.95 -7.54
CA THR A 118 11.29 -7.16 -6.31
C THR A 118 11.94 -5.79 -6.59
N GLU A 119 12.39 -5.53 -7.82
CA GLU A 119 12.95 -4.23 -8.23
C GLU A 119 11.87 -3.22 -8.66
N TYR A 120 10.78 -3.70 -9.27
CA TYR A 120 9.64 -2.88 -9.66
C TYR A 120 8.37 -3.44 -8.99
N VAL A 121 8.01 -2.81 -7.87
CA VAL A 121 7.01 -3.32 -6.92
C VAL A 121 5.66 -2.61 -7.00
N SER A 122 5.50 -1.64 -7.91
CA SER A 122 4.22 -0.96 -8.14
C SER A 122 3.11 -1.97 -8.36
N PHE A 123 1.94 -1.76 -7.76
CA PHE A 123 0.73 -2.59 -7.94
C PHE A 123 0.81 -4.03 -7.39
N VAL A 124 1.97 -4.51 -6.92
CA VAL A 124 2.10 -5.88 -6.37
C VAL A 124 1.17 -6.11 -5.18
N GLY A 125 1.00 -5.10 -4.32
CA GLY A 125 0.03 -5.18 -3.22
C GLY A 125 -1.42 -5.42 -3.69
N ILE A 126 -1.83 -4.85 -4.83
CA ILE A 126 -3.15 -5.12 -5.45
C ILE A 126 -3.23 -6.57 -5.88
N LEU A 127 -2.19 -7.03 -6.60
CA LEU A 127 -2.11 -8.36 -7.16
C LEU A 127 -2.22 -9.45 -6.09
N ILE A 128 -1.49 -9.28 -4.97
CA ILE A 128 -1.54 -10.22 -3.84
C ILE A 128 -2.95 -10.31 -3.26
N ARG A 129 -3.64 -9.18 -3.06
CA ARG A 129 -5.01 -9.18 -2.51
C ARG A 129 -6.01 -9.82 -3.44
N GLN A 130 -6.00 -9.43 -4.72
CA GLN A 130 -6.90 -10.03 -5.72
C GLN A 130 -6.68 -11.54 -5.83
N LEU A 131 -5.45 -12.02 -5.68
CA LEU A 131 -5.16 -13.44 -5.69
C LEU A 131 -5.67 -14.14 -4.41
N ALA A 132 -5.51 -13.50 -3.25
CA ALA A 132 -5.98 -14.02 -1.97
C ALA A 132 -7.51 -14.11 -1.87
N ASP A 133 -8.24 -13.21 -2.55
CA ASP A 133 -9.71 -13.20 -2.59
C ASP A 133 -10.32 -14.48 -3.19
N PHE A 134 -9.55 -15.25 -3.96
CA PHE A 134 -9.98 -16.57 -4.45
C PHE A 134 -10.03 -17.65 -3.35
N GLY A 135 -9.41 -17.40 -2.19
CA GLY A 135 -9.41 -18.33 -1.07
C GLY A 135 -8.66 -19.64 -1.35
N ASP A 136 -7.77 -19.68 -2.34
CA ASP A 136 -7.03 -20.87 -2.75
C ASP A 136 -5.65 -20.94 -2.08
N PRO A 137 -5.40 -21.86 -1.13
CA PRO A 137 -4.11 -21.97 -0.46
C PRO A 137 -2.96 -22.41 -1.39
N ALA A 138 -3.26 -22.96 -2.58
CA ALA A 138 -2.25 -23.42 -3.53
C ALA A 138 -1.41 -22.27 -4.12
N VAL A 139 -1.83 -21.02 -3.90
CA VAL A 139 -1.13 -19.82 -4.40
C VAL A 139 0.04 -19.39 -3.50
N SER A 140 0.31 -20.10 -2.40
CA SER A 140 1.30 -19.71 -1.38
C SER A 140 2.69 -19.46 -1.96
N GLU A 141 3.13 -20.28 -2.92
CA GLU A 141 4.46 -20.18 -3.52
C GLU A 141 4.71 -18.83 -4.22
N ALA A 142 3.65 -18.17 -4.71
CA ALA A 142 3.74 -16.86 -5.34
C ALA A 142 3.76 -15.72 -4.31
N ILE A 143 3.17 -15.93 -3.13
CA ILE A 143 3.07 -14.92 -2.06
C ILE A 143 4.33 -14.93 -1.17
N GLU A 144 4.89 -16.10 -0.88
CA GLU A 144 6.02 -16.29 0.05
C GLU A 144 7.22 -15.35 -0.18
N PRO A 145 7.66 -15.05 -1.43
CA PRO A 145 8.76 -14.11 -1.67
C PRO A 145 8.52 -12.71 -1.08
N TRP A 146 7.25 -12.29 -1.01
CA TRP A 146 6.83 -10.96 -0.55
C TRP A 146 6.70 -10.87 0.97
N LEU A 147 6.86 -11.97 1.70
CA LEU A 147 6.97 -11.97 3.17
C LEU A 147 8.33 -11.47 3.66
N ARG A 148 9.31 -11.33 2.77
CA ARG A 148 10.61 -10.77 3.10
C ARG A 148 10.49 -9.28 3.34
N LEU A 149 11.26 -8.79 4.31
CA LEU A 149 11.36 -7.37 4.58
C LEU A 149 11.73 -6.59 3.30
N PRO A 150 11.04 -5.47 2.99
CA PRO A 150 11.29 -4.71 1.77
C PRO A 150 12.68 -4.06 1.79
N ALA A 151 13.29 -3.85 0.63
CA ALA A 151 14.60 -3.20 0.58
C ALA A 151 14.53 -1.78 1.17
N LYS A 152 15.42 -1.46 2.13
CA LYS A 152 15.49 -0.13 2.78
C LYS A 152 15.83 1.02 1.82
N ARG A 153 16.40 0.69 0.65
CA ARG A 153 16.72 1.61 -0.46
C ARG A 153 15.88 1.32 -1.70
N SER A 154 14.57 1.17 -1.51
CA SER A 154 13.63 1.04 -2.63
C SER A 154 13.41 2.40 -3.32
N VAL A 155 13.27 2.38 -4.64
CA VAL A 155 12.80 3.55 -5.43
C VAL A 155 11.30 3.81 -5.23
N MET A 156 10.57 2.80 -4.75
CA MET A 156 9.12 2.83 -4.47
C MET A 156 8.89 2.21 -3.09
N PRO A 157 9.30 2.90 -2.00
CA PRO A 157 9.29 2.28 -0.68
C PRO A 157 7.87 2.07 -0.14
N GLN A 158 6.92 2.94 -0.51
CA GLN A 158 5.51 2.81 -0.13
C GLN A 158 4.88 1.54 -0.71
N ASP A 159 5.10 1.26 -2.00
CA ASP A 159 4.64 0.04 -2.67
C ASP A 159 5.32 -1.21 -2.13
N ALA A 160 6.62 -1.14 -1.82
CA ALA A 160 7.37 -2.26 -1.25
C ALA A 160 6.83 -2.64 0.13
N VAL A 161 6.59 -1.64 0.99
CA VAL A 161 5.96 -1.84 2.30
C VAL A 161 4.55 -2.36 2.15
N GLU A 162 3.79 -1.86 1.18
CA GLU A 162 2.45 -2.34 0.91
C GLU A 162 2.43 -3.82 0.50
N ALA A 163 3.29 -4.24 -0.43
CA ALA A 163 3.39 -5.63 -0.85
C ALA A 163 3.73 -6.56 0.34
N PHE A 164 4.61 -6.11 1.23
CA PHE A 164 4.95 -6.84 2.46
C PHE A 164 3.74 -7.07 3.37
N PHE A 165 2.97 -6.02 3.65
CA PHE A 165 1.76 -6.16 4.48
C PHE A 165 0.67 -6.97 3.78
N ALA A 166 0.45 -6.74 2.47
CA ALA A 166 -0.51 -7.51 1.68
C ALA A 166 -0.18 -9.02 1.70
N ALA A 167 1.10 -9.38 1.65
CA ALA A 167 1.52 -10.77 1.76
C ALA A 167 1.18 -11.38 3.12
N HIS A 168 1.44 -10.66 4.22
CA HIS A 168 1.10 -11.14 5.57
C HIS A 168 -0.41 -11.30 5.78
N GLU A 169 -1.19 -10.32 5.33
CA GLU A 169 -2.65 -10.37 5.34
C GLU A 169 -3.16 -11.56 4.51
N ALA A 170 -2.65 -11.74 3.30
CA ALA A 170 -3.03 -12.85 2.42
C ALA A 170 -2.74 -14.22 3.04
N MET A 171 -1.57 -14.40 3.66
CA MET A 171 -1.25 -15.63 4.40
C MET A 171 -2.25 -15.88 5.54
N GLY A 172 -2.69 -14.81 6.22
CA GLY A 172 -3.69 -14.86 7.29
C GLY A 172 -5.07 -15.27 6.77
N ILE A 173 -5.55 -14.59 5.73
CA ILE A 173 -6.83 -14.86 5.04
C ILE A 173 -6.88 -16.31 4.54
N LEU A 174 -5.80 -16.79 3.91
CA LEU A 174 -5.68 -18.15 3.38
C LEU A 174 -5.41 -19.20 4.47
N SER A 175 -5.31 -18.79 5.75
CA SER A 175 -4.99 -19.65 6.89
C SER A 175 -3.67 -20.42 6.77
N LEU A 176 -2.74 -19.92 5.96
CA LEU A 176 -1.41 -20.49 5.74
C LEU A 176 -0.47 -20.13 6.89
N PRO A 177 0.50 -20.99 7.25
CA PRO A 177 1.49 -20.65 8.26
C PRO A 177 2.50 -19.63 7.71
N LEU A 178 2.93 -18.69 8.56
CA LEU A 178 4.09 -17.86 8.23
C LEU A 178 5.37 -18.72 8.26
N PRO A 179 6.28 -18.57 7.28
CA PRO A 179 7.56 -19.25 7.29
C PRO A 179 8.42 -18.73 8.47
N THR A 180 9.22 -19.62 9.06
CA THR A 180 10.17 -19.23 10.11
C THR A 180 11.18 -18.24 9.53
N ALA A 181 11.16 -17.00 10.02
CA ALA A 181 12.08 -15.98 9.54
C ALA A 181 13.53 -16.39 9.85
N PRO A 182 14.46 -16.32 8.87
CA PRO A 182 15.87 -16.46 9.16
C PRO A 182 16.34 -15.28 10.03
N ALA A 183 17.22 -15.55 11.01
CA ALA A 183 17.82 -14.51 11.82
C ALA A 183 18.62 -13.56 10.91
N SER A 184 18.21 -12.28 10.84
CA SER A 184 18.92 -11.26 10.05
C SER A 184 19.70 -10.32 10.98
N PRO A 185 20.99 -10.04 10.72
CA PRO A 185 21.83 -9.24 11.60
C PRO A 185 21.86 -7.72 11.31
N VAL A 186 21.04 -7.18 10.41
CA VAL A 186 21.19 -5.80 9.91
C VAL A 186 20.12 -4.87 10.50
N ASP A 187 20.51 -4.04 11.47
CA ASP A 187 19.67 -3.07 12.22
C ASP A 187 18.46 -3.71 12.90
N VAL A 188 18.79 -4.44 13.97
CA VAL A 188 17.91 -5.31 14.76
C VAL A 188 16.58 -4.60 15.10
N ASP A 189 16.61 -3.39 15.64
CA ASP A 189 15.40 -2.71 16.13
C ASP A 189 14.35 -2.45 15.03
N VAL A 190 14.77 -1.90 13.89
CA VAL A 190 13.87 -1.45 12.81
C VAL A 190 13.33 -2.63 12.03
N ASP A 191 14.18 -3.62 11.77
CA ASP A 191 13.78 -4.85 11.11
C ASP A 191 12.83 -5.69 11.98
N GLU A 192 13.11 -5.82 13.29
CA GLU A 192 12.26 -6.58 14.21
C GLU A 192 10.89 -5.94 14.38
N THR A 193 10.82 -4.61 14.52
CA THR A 193 9.54 -3.91 14.64
C THR A 193 8.68 -4.01 13.38
N MET A 194 9.29 -3.98 12.18
CA MET A 194 8.54 -4.22 10.94
C MET A 194 8.08 -5.67 10.78
N ARG A 195 8.90 -6.66 11.14
CA ARG A 195 8.46 -8.08 11.16
C ARG A 195 7.32 -8.28 12.16
N ALA A 196 7.41 -7.68 13.34
CA ALA A 196 6.34 -7.71 14.33
C ALA A 196 5.05 -7.10 13.79
N CYS A 197 5.11 -5.95 13.08
CA CYS A 197 3.93 -5.39 12.43
C CYS A 197 3.34 -6.33 11.37
N GLY A 198 4.17 -6.98 10.54
CA GLY A 198 3.72 -7.98 9.58
C GLY A 198 3.03 -9.18 10.25
N GLU A 199 3.62 -9.72 11.31
CA GLU A 199 3.03 -10.82 12.10
C GLU A 199 1.68 -10.41 12.71
N LEU A 200 1.57 -9.19 13.23
CA LEU A 200 0.31 -8.67 13.76
C LEU A 200 -0.76 -8.49 12.67
N ALA A 201 -0.39 -8.05 11.47
CA ALA A 201 -1.31 -7.95 10.33
C ALA A 201 -1.81 -9.34 9.89
N TYR A 202 -0.94 -10.34 9.87
CA TYR A 202 -1.30 -11.74 9.65
C TYR A 202 -2.34 -12.24 10.68
N TRP A 203 -2.08 -12.02 11.98
CA TRP A 203 -3.01 -12.46 13.03
C TRP A 203 -4.32 -11.66 13.06
N ALA A 204 -4.31 -10.39 12.63
CA ALA A 204 -5.51 -9.58 12.48
C ALA A 204 -6.51 -10.16 11.47
N CYS A 205 -6.04 -10.94 10.50
CA CYS A 205 -6.90 -11.64 9.54
C CYS A 205 -7.42 -13.00 10.05
N ARG A 206 -6.91 -13.50 11.18
CA ARG A 206 -7.19 -14.85 11.69
C ARG A 206 -7.96 -14.88 13.00
N LEU A 207 -7.79 -13.85 13.82
CA LEU A 207 -8.39 -13.74 15.14
C LEU A 207 -9.56 -12.77 15.09
N SER A 208 -10.47 -12.90 16.06
CA SER A 208 -11.51 -11.90 16.27
C SER A 208 -10.95 -10.65 16.95
N ASP A 209 -11.60 -9.49 16.76
CA ASP A 209 -11.15 -8.20 17.32
C ASP A 209 -10.90 -8.23 18.85
N TYR A 210 -11.69 -9.01 19.60
CA TYR A 210 -11.55 -9.09 21.06
C TYR A 210 -10.37 -9.97 21.52
N GLU A 211 -9.83 -10.81 20.64
CA GLU A 211 -8.69 -11.70 20.92
C GLU A 211 -7.35 -11.06 20.60
N LEU A 212 -7.29 -10.08 19.69
CA LEU A 212 -6.04 -9.53 19.14
C LEU A 212 -5.05 -9.11 20.23
N GLU A 213 -5.52 -8.36 21.23
CA GLU A 213 -4.69 -7.82 22.32
C GLU A 213 -4.56 -8.75 23.54
N SER A 214 -5.23 -9.91 23.55
CA SER A 214 -5.17 -10.86 24.68
C SER A 214 -4.54 -12.20 24.30
N SER A 215 -4.46 -12.49 23.00
CA SER A 215 -3.95 -13.72 22.42
C SER A 215 -2.46 -13.94 22.71
N LEU A 216 -2.09 -15.19 22.98
CA LEU A 216 -0.70 -15.62 23.11
C LEU A 216 0.02 -15.63 21.76
N GLN A 217 -0.73 -15.83 20.67
CA GLN A 217 -0.21 -15.84 19.31
C GLN A 217 0.35 -14.47 18.90
N THR A 218 -0.20 -13.38 19.42
CA THR A 218 0.24 -12.01 19.12
C THR A 218 1.22 -11.47 20.17
N LEU A 219 1.40 -12.18 21.29
CA LEU A 219 2.17 -11.69 22.45
C LEU A 219 3.62 -11.38 22.10
N SER A 220 4.27 -12.24 21.31
CA SER A 220 5.67 -12.04 20.91
C SER A 220 5.84 -10.73 20.13
N ALA A 221 5.08 -10.57 19.04
CA ALA A 221 5.13 -9.37 18.22
C ALA A 221 4.75 -8.09 18.99
N ARG A 222 3.72 -8.15 19.84
CA ARG A 222 3.36 -7.01 20.71
C ARG A 222 4.47 -6.67 21.69
N THR A 223 5.11 -7.66 22.29
CA THR A 223 6.24 -7.45 23.21
C THR A 223 7.42 -6.81 22.49
N THR A 224 7.73 -7.23 21.26
CA THR A 224 8.74 -6.58 20.42
C THR A 224 8.40 -5.11 20.18
N LEU A 225 7.16 -4.79 19.81
CA LEU A 225 6.77 -3.40 19.60
C LEU A 225 6.89 -2.56 20.89
N LEU A 226 6.53 -3.12 22.04
CA LEU A 226 6.69 -2.43 23.32
C LEU A 226 8.16 -2.26 23.73
N ALA A 227 9.02 -3.23 23.44
CA ALA A 227 10.45 -3.16 23.76
C ALA A 227 11.18 -2.06 22.97
N HIS A 228 10.72 -1.75 21.76
CA HIS A 228 11.29 -0.74 20.87
C HIS A 228 10.40 0.50 20.72
N SER A 229 9.47 0.73 21.65
CA SER A 229 8.52 1.86 21.64
C SER A 229 9.21 3.23 21.59
N ALA A 230 10.31 3.37 22.32
CA ALA A 230 11.09 4.60 22.43
C ALA A 230 11.97 4.90 21.20
N SER A 231 12.07 3.99 20.21
CA SER A 231 13.02 4.15 19.09
C SER A 231 12.52 3.78 17.69
N ALA A 232 11.78 2.70 17.48
CA ALA A 232 11.50 2.22 16.11
C ALA A 232 10.04 1.84 15.86
N SER A 233 9.32 1.42 16.91
CA SER A 233 7.98 0.85 16.75
C SER A 233 6.96 1.81 16.16
N ALA A 234 7.01 3.10 16.51
CA ALA A 234 6.08 4.07 15.93
C ALA A 234 6.34 4.30 14.43
N GLY A 235 7.60 4.23 13.99
CA GLY A 235 7.96 4.26 12.57
C GLY A 235 7.46 3.05 11.80
N ALA A 236 7.52 1.85 12.40
CA ALA A 236 6.98 0.64 11.81
C ALA A 236 5.44 0.67 11.73
N LEU A 237 4.77 1.10 12.81
CA LEU A 237 3.32 1.30 12.83
C LEU A 237 2.89 2.33 11.79
N TRP A 238 3.60 3.45 11.67
CA TRP A 238 3.35 4.46 10.64
C TRP A 238 3.50 3.87 9.23
N SER A 239 4.54 3.07 8.99
CA SER A 239 4.77 2.41 7.70
C SER A 239 3.61 1.46 7.32
N SER A 240 2.95 0.84 8.31
CA SER A 240 1.74 0.02 8.10
C SER A 240 0.49 0.82 7.67
N THR A 241 0.59 2.15 7.62
CA THR A 241 -0.54 3.03 7.26
C THR A 241 -0.60 3.49 5.81
N SER A 242 0.32 3.02 4.95
CA SER A 242 0.38 3.45 3.55
C SER A 242 -1.00 3.36 2.84
N ARG A 243 -1.42 4.51 2.28
CA ARG A 243 -2.78 4.83 1.83
C ARG A 243 -3.05 4.54 0.35
N MET A 244 -2.12 3.93 -0.39
CA MET A 244 -2.25 3.91 -1.86
C MET A 244 -3.41 3.07 -2.39
N LEU A 245 -3.90 2.01 -1.72
CA LEU A 245 -4.89 1.11 -2.35
C LEU A 245 -6.01 0.63 -1.39
N SER A 246 -6.87 1.55 -0.96
CA SER A 246 -8.18 1.20 -0.42
C SER A 246 -9.19 2.27 -0.86
N SER A 247 -10.16 1.85 -1.67
CA SER A 247 -11.33 2.66 -2.04
C SER A 247 -12.39 2.69 -0.93
N ASP A 248 -12.29 1.80 0.06
CA ASP A 248 -13.26 1.62 1.14
C ASP A 248 -12.80 2.17 2.51
N GLY A 249 -11.57 2.70 2.61
CA GLY A 249 -10.96 3.15 3.86
C GLY A 249 -10.80 2.05 4.93
N ALA A 250 -10.95 0.78 4.56
CA ALA A 250 -11.09 -0.34 5.49
C ALA A 250 -9.81 -1.17 5.67
N ARG A 251 -8.62 -0.62 5.39
CA ARG A 251 -7.39 -1.29 5.84
C ARG A 251 -7.32 -1.32 7.37
N THR A 252 -7.11 -2.52 7.90
CA THR A 252 -6.66 -2.74 9.26
C THR A 252 -5.24 -2.25 9.40
N HIS A 253 -5.10 -0.96 9.70
CA HIS A 253 -3.87 -0.45 10.30
C HIS A 253 -3.55 -1.31 11.51
N VAL A 254 -2.30 -1.76 11.67
CA VAL A 254 -1.89 -2.49 12.87
C VAL A 254 -2.29 -1.71 14.12
N ALA A 255 -2.21 -0.37 14.07
CA ALA A 255 -2.68 0.50 15.15
C ALA A 255 -4.19 0.45 15.43
N LYS A 256 -5.03 0.18 14.43
CA LYS A 256 -6.48 0.02 14.58
C LYS A 256 -6.84 -1.35 15.17
N SER A 257 -6.15 -2.40 14.73
CA SER A 257 -6.33 -3.78 15.21
C SER A 257 -5.77 -3.99 16.62
N TYR A 258 -4.69 -3.27 16.97
CA TYR A 258 -4.00 -3.36 18.26
C TYR A 258 -3.92 -1.97 18.93
N PRO A 259 -5.07 -1.38 19.32
CA PRO A 259 -5.13 0.00 19.77
C PRO A 259 -4.42 0.23 21.10
N ASN A 260 -4.40 -0.76 22.01
CA ASN A 260 -3.75 -0.61 23.31
C ASN A 260 -2.22 -0.63 23.16
N THR A 261 -1.71 -1.58 22.37
CA THR A 261 -0.29 -1.68 22.05
C THR A 261 0.17 -0.43 21.31
N ALA A 262 -0.58 0.00 20.29
CA ALA A 262 -0.24 1.20 19.51
C ALA A 262 -0.27 2.48 20.35
N LEU A 263 -1.21 2.61 21.28
CA LEU A 263 -1.28 3.77 22.18
C LEU A 263 -0.03 3.88 23.07
N VAL A 264 0.42 2.77 23.67
CA VAL A 264 1.66 2.76 24.47
C VAL A 264 2.86 3.13 23.62
N VAL A 265 2.99 2.53 22.43
CA VAL A 265 4.08 2.85 21.49
C VAL A 265 4.08 4.34 21.11
N CYS A 266 2.93 4.92 20.80
CA CYS A 266 2.83 6.31 20.37
C CYS A 266 3.10 7.31 21.51
N ARG A 267 2.70 6.98 22.75
CA ARG A 267 3.03 7.78 23.95
C ARG A 267 4.55 7.83 24.19
N ASP A 268 5.21 6.69 24.11
CA ASP A 268 6.67 6.60 24.27
C ASP A 268 7.41 7.29 23.13
N ALA A 269 6.91 7.17 21.89
CA ALA A 269 7.51 7.82 20.74
C ALA A 269 7.44 9.36 20.82
N LEU A 270 6.34 9.93 21.29
CA LEU A 270 6.24 11.39 21.53
C LEU A 270 7.15 11.86 22.65
N SER A 271 7.42 11.02 23.65
CA SER A 271 8.39 11.34 24.70
C SER A 271 9.84 11.27 24.21
N ASN A 272 10.09 10.52 23.12
CA ASN A 272 11.42 10.21 22.59
C ASN A 272 11.56 10.57 21.10
N ARG A 273 10.98 11.70 20.66
CA ARG A 273 10.87 12.10 19.24
C ARG A 273 12.19 12.00 18.46
N GLU A 274 13.27 12.48 19.06
CA GLU A 274 14.60 12.53 18.41
C GLU A 274 15.27 11.16 18.25
N LEU A 275 14.80 10.15 18.99
CA LEU A 275 15.33 8.79 18.93
C LEU A 275 14.56 7.90 17.94
N GLN A 276 13.48 8.43 17.36
CA GLN A 276 12.65 7.66 16.43
C GLN A 276 13.40 7.34 15.13
N LYS A 277 13.12 6.16 14.59
CA LYS A 277 13.68 5.63 13.35
C LYS A 277 12.55 5.29 12.38
N THR A 278 12.77 5.61 11.11
CA THR A 278 11.96 5.09 10.00
C THR A 278 12.52 3.77 9.50
N TYR A 279 11.68 2.99 8.82
CA TYR A 279 12.14 1.80 8.12
C TYR A 279 13.06 2.12 6.94
N GLU A 280 12.74 3.16 6.18
CA GLU A 280 13.52 3.62 5.04
C GLU A 280 14.84 4.25 5.49
N GLU A 281 15.92 3.92 4.78
CA GLU A 281 17.28 4.43 5.08
C GLU A 281 17.44 5.90 4.69
N HIS A 282 16.74 6.34 3.64
CA HIS A 282 16.69 7.74 3.25
C HIS A 282 15.66 8.46 4.12
N ARG A 283 16.10 9.03 5.24
CA ARG A 283 15.27 9.98 5.98
C ARG A 283 14.92 11.14 5.05
N PHE A 284 13.70 11.19 4.54
CA PHE A 284 13.16 12.47 4.09
C PHE A 284 13.17 13.41 5.30
N MET A 285 13.49 14.69 5.11
CA MET A 285 13.67 15.66 6.21
C MET A 285 12.46 15.75 7.16
N ASP A 286 11.29 15.29 6.71
CA ASP A 286 10.00 15.33 7.42
C ASP A 286 9.64 14.01 8.14
N SER A 287 10.52 13.00 8.13
CA SER A 287 10.19 11.64 8.62
C SER A 287 9.86 11.58 10.11
N LEU A 288 10.62 12.30 10.95
CA LEU A 288 10.38 12.35 12.40
C LEU A 288 9.10 13.12 12.73
N ALA A 289 8.85 14.23 12.03
CA ALA A 289 7.63 15.01 12.16
C ALA A 289 6.39 14.19 11.75
N ARG A 290 6.49 13.37 10.70
CA ARG A 290 5.44 12.43 10.30
C ARG A 290 5.16 11.36 11.34
N ILE A 291 6.20 10.76 11.95
CA ILE A 291 6.03 9.79 13.04
C ILE A 291 5.36 10.46 14.24
N ALA A 292 5.76 11.68 14.59
CA ALA A 292 5.13 12.45 15.67
C ALA A 292 3.67 12.79 15.37
N SER A 293 3.37 13.27 14.16
CA SER A 293 2.00 13.54 13.69
C SER A 293 1.14 12.28 13.72
N PHE A 294 1.66 11.15 13.22
CA PHE A 294 1.01 9.84 13.32
C PHE A 294 0.73 9.45 14.78
N SER A 295 1.71 9.61 15.67
CA SER A 295 1.56 9.27 17.09
C SER A 295 0.47 10.09 17.76
N ILE A 296 0.39 11.40 17.46
CA ILE A 296 -0.68 12.29 17.92
C ILE A 296 -2.04 11.83 17.39
N GLN A 297 -2.12 11.42 16.13
CA GLN A 297 -3.38 10.92 15.53
C GLN A 297 -3.86 9.64 16.21
N VAL A 298 -2.96 8.70 16.51
CA VAL A 298 -3.27 7.45 17.24
C VAL A 298 -3.75 7.76 18.65
N ILE A 299 -3.06 8.64 19.38
CA ILE A 299 -3.48 9.08 20.72
C ILE A 299 -4.84 9.78 20.65
N GLY A 300 -5.06 10.66 19.67
CA GLY A 300 -6.36 11.30 19.48
C GLY A 300 -7.50 10.32 19.21
N GLN A 301 -7.21 9.20 18.54
CA GLN A 301 -8.21 8.17 18.20
C GLN A 301 -8.49 7.19 19.34
N PHE A 302 -7.48 6.78 20.11
CA PHE A 302 -7.59 5.70 21.10
C PHE A 302 -7.27 6.11 22.53
N GLY A 303 -6.57 7.23 22.72
CA GLY A 303 -6.19 7.78 24.02
C GLY A 303 -7.36 8.32 24.83
N ASP A 304 -7.02 8.82 26.01
CA ASP A 304 -7.92 9.15 27.11
C ASP A 304 -7.58 10.51 27.74
N ALA A 305 -8.19 10.82 28.90
CA ALA A 305 -8.02 12.11 29.56
C ALA A 305 -6.58 12.38 30.02
N ASP A 306 -5.79 11.33 30.32
CA ASP A 306 -4.42 11.46 30.82
C ASP A 306 -3.48 11.99 29.74
N ASP A 307 -3.84 11.81 28.45
CA ASP A 307 -3.07 12.30 27.31
C ASP A 307 -3.21 13.82 27.10
N LEU A 308 -4.27 14.44 27.61
CA LEU A 308 -4.62 15.83 27.30
C LEU A 308 -3.53 16.82 27.70
N GLN A 309 -2.85 16.59 28.84
CA GLN A 309 -1.79 17.49 29.29
C GLN A 309 -0.61 17.49 28.31
N ASN A 310 -0.18 16.31 27.86
CA ASN A 310 0.93 16.18 26.91
C ASN A 310 0.57 16.77 25.55
N LEU A 311 -0.66 16.54 25.07
CA LEU A 311 -1.14 17.12 23.80
C LEU A 311 -1.23 18.65 23.86
N ARG A 312 -1.68 19.22 24.99
CA ARG A 312 -1.73 20.68 25.17
C ARG A 312 -0.33 21.30 25.12
N GLY A 313 0.68 20.60 25.62
CA GLY A 313 2.08 21.03 25.49
C GLY A 313 2.61 21.08 24.05
N LEU A 314 1.92 20.46 23.09
CA LEU A 314 2.27 20.45 21.67
C LEU A 314 1.46 21.45 20.84
N CYS A 315 0.48 22.16 21.43
CA CYS A 315 -0.41 23.06 20.68
C CYS A 315 0.31 24.27 20.07
N ASP A 316 1.39 24.72 20.70
CA ASP A 316 2.20 25.85 20.24
C ASP A 316 3.33 25.43 19.28
N ASP A 317 3.45 24.13 18.97
CA ASP A 317 4.44 23.60 18.02
C ASP A 317 4.00 23.91 16.58
N GLU A 318 4.89 24.55 15.80
CA GLU A 318 4.61 25.01 14.44
C GLU A 318 4.23 23.87 13.47
N GLY A 319 4.75 22.65 13.71
CA GLY A 319 4.51 21.49 12.85
C GLY A 319 3.46 20.51 13.37
N LEU A 320 3.13 20.54 14.67
CA LEU A 320 2.27 19.54 15.32
C LEU A 320 1.02 20.11 16.00
N GLY A 321 0.93 21.44 16.14
CA GLY A 321 -0.13 22.09 16.91
C GLY A 321 -1.54 21.81 16.38
N ARG A 322 -1.70 21.75 15.05
CA ARG A 322 -2.99 21.43 14.43
C ARG A 322 -3.46 20.03 14.78
N GLU A 323 -2.59 19.03 14.62
CA GLU A 323 -2.89 17.64 14.94
C GLU A 323 -3.14 17.44 16.42
N ALA A 324 -2.40 18.16 17.29
CA ALA A 324 -2.60 18.12 18.73
C ALA A 324 -3.99 18.65 19.12
N LEU A 325 -4.44 19.75 18.53
CA LEU A 325 -5.79 20.30 18.74
C LEU A 325 -6.88 19.34 18.26
N ASP A 326 -6.70 18.74 17.08
CA ASP A 326 -7.64 17.74 16.55
C ASP A 326 -7.72 16.49 17.45
N ALA A 327 -6.58 16.03 18.00
CA ALA A 327 -6.53 14.92 18.93
C ALA A 327 -7.22 15.24 20.26
N ILE A 328 -6.97 16.42 20.84
CA ILE A 328 -7.64 16.90 22.05
C ILE A 328 -9.15 16.91 21.85
N LYS A 329 -9.62 17.48 20.74
CA LYS A 329 -11.06 17.53 20.42
C LYS A 329 -11.68 16.13 20.39
N LYS A 330 -11.03 15.16 19.72
CA LYS A 330 -11.51 13.76 19.66
C LYS A 330 -11.59 13.09 21.04
N ILE A 331 -10.64 13.38 21.93
CA ILE A 331 -10.65 12.86 23.30
C ILE A 331 -11.77 13.51 24.12
N GLU A 332 -11.86 14.84 24.11
CA GLU A 332 -12.88 15.59 24.86
C GLU A 332 -14.30 15.26 24.40
N ASP A 333 -14.52 15.06 23.10
CA ASP A 333 -15.81 14.62 22.57
C ASP A 333 -16.15 13.22 23.08
N ARG A 334 -15.22 12.26 23.03
CA ARG A 334 -15.45 10.89 23.55
C ARG A 334 -15.72 10.87 25.05
N ILE A 335 -15.07 11.71 25.84
CA ILE A 335 -15.32 11.83 27.29
C ILE A 335 -16.72 12.38 27.54
N ARG A 336 -17.13 13.43 26.82
CA ARG A 336 -18.46 14.05 26.95
C ARG A 336 -19.61 13.10 26.62
N TYR A 337 -19.45 12.23 25.62
CA TYR A 337 -20.49 11.26 25.23
C TYR A 337 -20.50 9.96 26.07
N ARG A 338 -19.53 9.76 26.98
CA ARG A 338 -19.49 8.60 27.89
C ARG A 338 -20.02 8.91 29.30
N GLN A 339 -20.39 10.16 29.57
CA GLN A 339 -21.09 10.60 30.78
C GLN A 339 -22.60 10.60 30.57
#